data_AF-A0A8C5ZVV5-F1
#
_entry.id   AF-A0A8C5ZVV5-F1
#
_cell.length_a   1.000
_cell.length_b   1.000
_cell.length_c   1.000
_cell.angle_alpha   90.00
_cell.angle_beta   90.00
_cell.angle_gamma   90.00
#
_symmetry.space_group_name_H-M   'P 1'
#
loop_
_entity.id
_entity.type
_entity.pdbx_description
1 polymer ?
#
loop_
_entity_poly.entity_id
_entity_poly.type
_entity_poly.pdbx_seq_one_letter_code
_entity_poly.pdbx_strand_id
1 'polypeptide(L)'
;MDDLDDVTQSSETASEDCELHYHNYENILLLIEQHRMECKDSVSLLKICDAVHSFKRLIKLKKNHCKLLTAKILKVENKVTGLQKELSETKEVKSHLEHEKVEQEQELCNLRFTLKQEQEKRKNTDWLYEKIEEQLREKQEQYNKEVEVKQQLKISLRTLDMELNTVRKNLNQVLEERNDIQRQLSQKENVRILQDGILCKQKEIEMTQEKMKIIWYFQDWSMIIIIVNIHFRLELKNSKLKVIIKKQAEKNEQLQKNLFSANLIDDLKEKLEIASLKYLLLDFKKIYFLQELLSMKSIQKEYEKLEKNKIKLEQKVEKLKSHIEKNMIKHDQVKQYEKEVQKRARQDLEEKLEQVNLFLQTQAESQHLQQIRENNSASIKGQMELRIKHLESELFKMKTQEESNRKQLGIYQEICLEGFQITKSLSDELNKTNEKLKEVNTKLLIEKHYNRSLQHSTLSTRPISECHCTGNHDCFVFDRSFTPRRNLVTPTSNPWPSNESMQNPRCTEGNQLCVT
;
A
#
# COMPACT_ATOMS: atom_id res chain seq x y z
N MET A 1 -8.38 12.48 -39.64
CA MET A 1 -9.31 13.53 -40.09
C MET A 1 -9.18 13.59 -41.59
N ASP A 2 -10.33 13.71 -42.25
CA ASP A 2 -10.51 14.19 -43.62
C ASP A 2 -9.55 13.59 -44.67
N ASP A 3 -9.89 12.37 -45.11
CA ASP A 3 -9.56 11.93 -46.46
C ASP A 3 -10.19 12.92 -47.46
N LEU A 4 -9.36 13.64 -48.21
CA LEU A 4 -9.80 14.50 -49.33
C LEU A 4 -8.85 14.36 -50.53
N ASP A 5 -8.46 13.11 -50.80
CA ASP A 5 -7.87 12.74 -52.08
C ASP A 5 -8.96 12.53 -53.15
N ASP A 6 -8.53 12.58 -54.41
CA ASP A 6 -9.29 12.31 -55.64
C ASP A 6 -10.49 13.23 -55.98
N VAL A 7 -10.22 14.53 -56.19
CA VAL A 7 -10.68 15.21 -57.42
C VAL A 7 -9.57 16.11 -57.98
N THR A 8 -8.44 15.53 -58.42
CA THR A 8 -7.52 16.24 -59.33
C THR A 8 -7.94 15.98 -60.77
N GLN A 9 -9.17 16.39 -61.11
CA GLN A 9 -9.70 16.32 -62.47
C GLN A 9 -9.03 17.39 -63.34
N SER A 10 -7.78 17.10 -63.71
CA SER A 10 -6.97 17.91 -64.61
C SER A 10 -7.76 18.18 -65.88
N SER A 11 -8.19 19.43 -66.03
CA SER A 11 -8.92 19.89 -67.20
C SER A 11 -7.97 19.96 -68.38
N GLU A 12 -7.73 18.81 -69.01
CA GLU A 12 -7.08 18.69 -70.31
C GLU A 12 -8.06 19.20 -71.39
N THR A 13 -8.40 20.49 -71.28
CA THR A 13 -8.88 21.26 -72.42
C THR A 13 -7.75 21.27 -73.43
N ALA A 14 -7.77 20.29 -74.33
CA ALA A 14 -7.01 20.35 -75.57
C ALA A 14 -7.23 21.74 -76.15
N SER A 15 -6.16 22.53 -76.23
CA SER A 15 -6.20 23.82 -76.87
C SER A 15 -6.53 23.57 -78.33
N GLU A 16 -7.80 23.71 -78.71
CA GLU A 16 -8.25 23.61 -80.10
C GLU A 16 -7.35 24.50 -80.93
N ASP A 17 -6.50 23.87 -81.74
CA ASP A 17 -5.49 24.58 -82.50
C ASP A 17 -6.24 25.34 -83.59
N CYS A 18 -6.50 26.62 -83.32
CA CYS A 18 -7.20 27.52 -84.22
C CYS A 18 -6.38 27.67 -85.50
N GLU A 19 -6.59 26.76 -86.44
CA GLU A 19 -6.13 26.80 -87.84
C GLU A 19 -6.87 27.92 -88.59
N LEU A 20 -6.62 29.15 -88.15
CA LEU A 20 -6.98 30.39 -88.84
C LEU A 20 -6.64 30.21 -90.32
N HIS A 21 -7.64 30.28 -91.19
CA HIS A 21 -7.54 29.96 -92.61
C HIS A 21 -6.63 30.94 -93.39
N TYR A 22 -5.31 30.82 -93.18
CA TYR A 22 -4.28 31.69 -93.77
C TYR A 22 -4.28 31.65 -95.31
N HIS A 23 -4.71 30.55 -95.91
CA HIS A 23 -4.79 30.35 -97.37
C HIS A 23 -5.64 31.41 -98.10
N ASN A 24 -6.66 31.99 -97.44
CA ASN A 24 -7.54 32.95 -98.12
C ASN A 24 -6.82 34.29 -98.45
N TYR A 25 -5.78 34.66 -97.70
CA TYR A 25 -5.06 35.91 -97.92
C TYR A 25 -4.20 35.91 -99.19
N GLU A 26 -3.58 34.77 -99.53
CA GLU A 26 -2.78 34.64 -100.76
C GLU A 26 -3.69 34.73 -102.01
N ASN A 27 -4.88 34.11 -101.94
CA ASN A 27 -5.90 34.19 -102.99
C ASN A 27 -6.42 35.63 -103.20
N ILE A 28 -6.62 36.39 -102.12
CA ILE A 28 -7.04 37.81 -102.18
C ILE A 28 -5.99 38.66 -102.89
N LEU A 29 -4.68 38.44 -102.64
CA LEU A 29 -3.63 39.14 -103.38
C LEU A 29 -3.64 38.83 -104.88
N LEU A 30 -3.82 37.55 -105.25
CA LEU A 30 -3.86 37.12 -106.65
C LEU A 30 -5.04 37.75 -107.41
N LEU A 31 -6.23 37.81 -106.79
CA LEU A 31 -7.41 38.46 -107.37
C LEU A 31 -7.23 39.98 -107.56
N ILE A 32 -6.49 40.64 -106.66
CA ILE A 32 -6.19 42.07 -106.77
C ILE A 32 -5.19 42.35 -107.89
N GLU A 33 -4.15 41.51 -108.06
CA GLU A 33 -3.21 41.64 -109.18
C GLU A 33 -3.89 41.31 -110.53
N GLN A 34 -4.87 40.40 -110.56
CA GLN A 34 -5.66 40.09 -111.74
C GLN A 34 -6.50 41.29 -112.22
N HIS A 35 -7.23 41.97 -111.33
CA HIS A 35 -8.01 43.18 -111.70
C HIS A 35 -7.16 44.44 -111.91
N ARG A 36 -5.85 44.38 -111.66
CA ARG A 36 -4.92 45.51 -111.81
C ARG A 36 -4.79 46.03 -113.25
N MET A 37 -5.16 45.20 -114.22
CA MET A 37 -5.15 45.53 -115.66
C MET A 37 -6.50 46.05 -116.19
N GLU A 38 -7.57 45.97 -115.40
CA GLU A 38 -8.95 46.27 -115.85
C GLU A 38 -9.53 47.54 -115.20
N CYS A 39 -9.00 47.95 -114.04
CA CYS A 39 -9.56 49.04 -113.25
C CYS A 39 -9.15 50.44 -113.76
N LYS A 40 -10.13 51.29 -114.10
CA LYS A 40 -9.90 52.69 -114.55
C LYS A 40 -9.55 53.67 -113.42
N ASP A 41 -9.79 53.31 -112.16
CA ASP A 41 -9.38 54.09 -110.98
C ASP A 41 -8.20 53.41 -110.28
N SER A 42 -6.99 53.73 -110.75
CA SER A 42 -5.74 53.24 -110.17
C SER A 42 -5.50 53.75 -108.74
N VAL A 43 -6.14 54.85 -108.33
CA VAL A 43 -5.96 55.46 -107.00
C VAL A 43 -6.75 54.68 -105.95
N SER A 44 -7.99 54.26 -106.26
CA SER A 44 -8.76 53.39 -105.37
C SER A 44 -8.20 51.98 -105.32
N LEU A 45 -7.73 51.43 -106.44
CA LEU A 45 -7.06 50.13 -106.43
C LEU A 45 -5.79 50.14 -105.57
N LEU A 46 -4.94 51.18 -105.68
CA LEU A 46 -3.73 51.31 -104.86
C LEU A 46 -4.04 51.34 -103.36
N LYS A 47 -5.08 52.07 -102.94
CA LYS A 47 -5.53 52.08 -101.53
C LYS A 47 -5.97 50.69 -101.04
N ILE A 48 -6.60 49.88 -101.89
CA ILE A 48 -6.97 48.50 -101.57
C ILE A 48 -5.70 47.63 -101.45
N CYS A 49 -4.74 47.77 -102.37
CA CYS A 49 -3.44 47.09 -102.28
C CYS A 49 -2.72 47.44 -100.97
N ASP A 50 -2.63 48.72 -100.61
CA ASP A 50 -1.96 49.20 -99.39
C ASP A 50 -2.65 48.69 -98.13
N ALA A 51 -4.00 48.75 -98.08
CA ALA A 51 -4.78 48.20 -96.98
C ALA A 51 -4.52 46.69 -96.81
N VAL A 52 -4.56 45.92 -97.91
CA VAL A 52 -4.31 44.47 -97.92
C VAL A 52 -2.88 44.14 -97.51
N HIS A 53 -1.87 44.91 -97.92
CA HIS A 53 -0.49 44.77 -97.43
C HIS A 53 -0.35 45.12 -95.94
N SER A 54 -1.08 46.14 -95.46
CA SER A 54 -1.11 46.49 -94.03
C SER A 54 -1.68 45.36 -93.17
N PHE A 55 -2.74 44.68 -93.65
CA PHE A 55 -3.28 43.49 -93.00
C PHE A 55 -2.28 42.32 -93.00
N LYS A 56 -1.51 42.07 -94.07
CA LYS A 56 -0.40 41.07 -94.08
C LYS A 56 0.58 41.32 -92.93
N ARG A 57 0.99 42.59 -92.77
CA ARG A 57 1.94 43.02 -91.74
C ARG A 57 1.36 42.88 -90.33
N LEU A 58 0.10 43.27 -90.13
CA LEU A 58 -0.61 43.11 -88.85
C LEU A 58 -0.78 41.63 -88.48
N ILE A 59 -1.17 40.78 -89.42
CA ILE A 59 -1.33 39.33 -89.22
C ILE A 59 0.02 38.68 -88.89
N LYS A 60 1.11 39.04 -89.59
CA LYS A 60 2.46 38.55 -89.30
C LYS A 60 2.94 39.00 -87.90
N LEU A 61 2.67 40.26 -87.53
CA LEU A 61 2.98 40.79 -86.19
C LEU A 61 2.19 40.05 -85.10
N LYS A 62 0.90 39.80 -85.30
CA LYS A 62 0.06 39.01 -84.41
C LYS A 62 0.57 37.57 -84.29
N LYS A 63 0.91 36.88 -85.39
CA LYS A 63 1.47 35.51 -85.36
C LYS A 63 2.79 35.44 -84.59
N ASN A 64 3.67 36.44 -84.74
CA ASN A 64 4.90 36.55 -83.96
C ASN A 64 4.60 36.80 -82.46
N HIS A 65 3.61 37.64 -82.15
CA HIS A 65 3.17 37.90 -80.78
C HIS A 65 2.56 36.66 -80.11
N CYS A 66 1.69 35.91 -80.82
CA CYS A 66 1.13 34.65 -80.34
C CYS A 66 2.24 33.64 -80.01
N LYS A 67 3.23 33.44 -80.91
CA LYS A 67 4.39 32.57 -80.62
C LYS A 67 5.15 32.99 -79.35
N LEU A 68 5.32 34.30 -79.11
CA LEU A 68 5.95 34.82 -77.90
C LEU A 68 5.07 34.62 -76.65
N LEU A 69 3.74 34.67 -76.78
CA LEU A 69 2.81 34.35 -75.69
C LEU A 69 2.83 32.85 -75.37
N THR A 70 2.72 31.96 -76.36
CA THR A 70 2.81 30.50 -76.16
C THR A 70 4.13 30.10 -75.47
N ALA A 71 5.26 30.67 -75.91
CA ALA A 71 6.55 30.43 -75.26
C ALA A 71 6.64 30.97 -73.81
N LYS A 72 5.87 32.01 -73.47
CA LYS A 72 5.73 32.51 -72.08
C LYS A 72 4.79 31.63 -71.25
N ILE A 73 3.69 31.17 -71.83
CA ILE A 73 2.71 30.26 -71.20
C ILE A 73 3.40 28.94 -70.83
N LEU A 74 4.07 28.28 -71.78
CA LEU A 74 4.89 27.09 -71.53
C LEU A 74 5.94 27.31 -70.43
N LYS A 75 6.56 28.50 -70.37
CA LYS A 75 7.54 28.85 -69.31
C LYS A 75 6.89 29.11 -67.94
N VAL A 76 5.60 29.42 -67.87
CA VAL A 76 4.83 29.51 -66.62
C VAL A 76 4.32 28.13 -66.21
N GLU A 77 3.80 27.33 -67.15
CA GLU A 77 3.33 25.96 -66.89
C GLU A 77 4.44 25.05 -66.34
N ASN A 78 5.65 25.10 -66.92
CA ASN A 78 6.82 24.39 -66.40
C ASN A 78 7.28 24.88 -65.01
N LYS A 79 6.86 26.08 -64.57
CA LYS A 79 7.07 26.56 -63.19
C LYS A 79 5.96 26.11 -62.25
N VAL A 80 4.70 26.11 -62.73
CA VAL A 80 3.55 25.64 -61.95
C VAL A 80 3.70 24.16 -61.61
N THR A 81 4.10 23.33 -62.58
CA THR A 81 4.36 21.89 -62.37
C THR A 81 5.54 21.65 -61.42
N GLY A 82 6.61 22.44 -61.50
CA GLY A 82 7.72 22.41 -60.53
C GLY A 82 7.25 22.73 -59.11
N LEU A 83 6.54 23.85 -58.93
CA LEU A 83 5.98 24.27 -57.64
C LEU A 83 4.93 23.30 -57.09
N GLN A 84 4.16 22.63 -57.96
CA GLN A 84 3.24 21.57 -57.55
C GLN A 84 3.99 20.34 -56.99
N LYS A 85 5.12 19.97 -57.60
CA LYS A 85 5.97 18.88 -57.10
C LYS A 85 6.65 19.22 -55.77
N GLU A 86 7.22 20.42 -55.65
CA GLU A 86 7.79 20.94 -54.40
C GLU A 86 6.72 20.99 -53.29
N LEU A 87 5.48 21.36 -53.62
CA LEU A 87 4.34 21.35 -52.70
C LEU A 87 3.92 19.94 -52.27
N SER A 88 3.94 18.94 -53.15
CA SER A 88 3.67 17.54 -52.76
C SER A 88 4.76 16.98 -51.84
N GLU A 89 6.04 17.22 -52.16
CA GLU A 89 7.17 16.81 -51.30
C GLU A 89 7.10 17.49 -49.92
N THR A 90 6.73 18.78 -49.89
CA THR A 90 6.54 19.53 -48.64
C THR A 90 5.38 18.97 -47.80
N LYS A 91 4.28 18.51 -48.43
CA LYS A 91 3.16 17.85 -47.74
C LYS A 91 3.56 16.51 -47.13
N GLU A 92 4.31 15.70 -47.86
CA GLU A 92 4.81 14.39 -47.40
C GLU A 92 5.78 14.54 -46.23
N VAL A 93 6.75 15.46 -46.32
CA VAL A 93 7.65 15.76 -45.20
C VAL A 93 6.88 16.30 -44.00
N LYS A 94 5.83 17.11 -44.19
CA LYS A 94 4.97 17.57 -43.09
C LYS A 94 4.26 16.40 -42.41
N SER A 95 3.63 15.49 -43.15
CA SER A 95 2.88 14.37 -42.54
C SER A 95 3.80 13.40 -41.80
N HIS A 96 5.03 13.19 -42.28
CA HIS A 96 6.03 12.39 -41.59
C HIS A 96 6.45 13.02 -40.24
N LEU A 97 6.77 14.32 -40.22
CA LEU A 97 7.09 15.06 -38.99
C LEU A 97 5.91 15.14 -38.01
N GLU A 98 4.68 15.21 -38.52
CA GLU A 98 3.46 15.24 -37.72
C GLU A 98 3.16 13.86 -37.10
N HIS A 99 3.57 12.77 -37.75
CA HIS A 99 3.55 11.41 -37.18
C HIS A 99 4.65 11.21 -36.13
N GLU A 100 5.90 11.57 -36.43
CA GLU A 100 7.06 11.44 -35.52
C GLU A 100 6.81 12.22 -34.21
N LYS A 101 6.23 13.43 -34.32
CA LYS A 101 5.82 14.23 -33.16
C LYS A 101 4.84 13.48 -32.24
N VAL A 102 3.86 12.77 -32.80
CA VAL A 102 2.86 12.02 -32.02
C VAL A 102 3.50 10.79 -31.35
N GLU A 103 4.45 10.13 -32.02
CA GLU A 103 5.23 9.03 -31.44
C GLU A 103 6.06 9.52 -30.24
N GLN A 104 6.81 10.63 -30.40
CA GLN A 104 7.56 11.26 -29.31
C GLN A 104 6.64 11.72 -28.15
N GLU A 105 5.46 12.28 -28.44
CA GLU A 105 4.47 12.66 -27.42
C GLU A 105 3.94 11.43 -26.64
N GLN A 106 3.77 10.27 -27.31
CA GLN A 106 3.40 9.01 -26.66
C GLN A 106 4.54 8.43 -25.81
N GLU A 107 5.78 8.45 -26.29
CA GLU A 107 6.95 8.04 -25.49
C GLU A 107 7.11 8.90 -24.23
N LEU A 108 6.98 10.22 -24.35
CA LEU A 108 7.03 11.13 -23.22
C LEU A 108 5.92 10.86 -22.19
N CYS A 109 4.73 10.45 -22.64
CA CYS A 109 3.65 10.01 -21.75
C CYS A 109 3.99 8.69 -21.03
N ASN A 110 4.55 7.71 -21.74
CA ASN A 110 4.99 6.43 -21.18
C ASN A 110 6.08 6.65 -20.12
N LEU A 111 7.12 7.42 -20.44
CA LEU A 111 8.22 7.77 -19.53
C LEU A 111 7.73 8.55 -18.31
N ARG A 112 6.80 9.50 -18.48
CA ARG A 112 6.18 10.24 -17.37
C ARG A 112 5.40 9.33 -16.42
N PHE A 113 4.71 8.31 -16.94
CA PHE A 113 4.02 7.32 -16.12
C PHE A 113 5.01 6.45 -15.33
N THR A 114 6.04 5.91 -15.99
CA THR A 114 7.11 5.11 -15.35
C THR A 114 7.84 5.92 -14.27
N LEU A 115 8.19 7.18 -14.55
CA LEU A 115 8.81 8.08 -13.57
C LEU A 115 7.92 8.30 -12.34
N LYS A 116 6.60 8.49 -12.54
CA LYS A 116 5.65 8.67 -11.43
C LYS A 116 5.53 7.40 -10.58
N GLN A 117 5.51 6.21 -11.19
CA GLN A 117 5.55 4.95 -10.44
C GLN A 117 6.84 4.82 -9.62
N GLU A 118 8.00 5.14 -10.21
CA GLU A 118 9.29 5.03 -9.54
C GLU A 118 9.46 6.05 -8.41
N GLN A 119 8.90 7.25 -8.56
CA GLN A 119 8.81 8.25 -7.48
C GLN A 119 7.97 7.73 -6.30
N GLU A 120 6.86 7.03 -6.54
CA GLU A 120 6.04 6.47 -5.46
C GLU A 120 6.73 5.29 -4.76
N LYS A 121 7.44 4.42 -5.51
CA LYS A 121 8.29 3.38 -4.91
C LYS A 121 9.36 3.97 -3.99
N ARG A 122 10.00 5.09 -4.40
CA ARG A 122 10.98 5.80 -3.56
C ARG A 122 10.35 6.29 -2.27
N LYS A 123 9.25 7.06 -2.31
CA LYS A 123 8.54 7.50 -1.08
C LYS A 123 8.21 6.34 -0.13
N ASN A 124 7.70 5.23 -0.66
CA ASN A 124 7.38 4.05 0.14
C ASN A 124 8.64 3.42 0.77
N THR A 125 9.76 3.45 0.06
CA THR A 125 11.07 2.98 0.55
C THR A 125 11.64 3.94 1.61
N ASP A 126 11.57 5.24 1.37
CA ASP A 126 12.03 6.30 2.29
C ASP A 126 11.22 6.25 3.60
N TRP A 127 9.90 6.07 3.52
CA TRP A 127 9.02 5.88 4.67
C TRP A 127 9.34 4.60 5.47
N LEU A 128 9.67 3.49 4.78
CA LEU A 128 10.14 2.27 5.45
C LEU A 128 11.47 2.49 6.17
N TYR A 129 12.42 3.22 5.58
CA TYR A 129 13.67 3.58 6.24
C TYR A 129 13.45 4.47 7.47
N GLU A 130 12.64 5.52 7.35
CA GLU A 130 12.29 6.40 8.48
C GLU A 130 11.63 5.64 9.63
N LYS A 131 10.73 4.68 9.31
CA LYS A 131 10.06 3.84 10.30
C LYS A 131 11.01 2.84 10.99
N ILE A 132 11.99 2.30 10.26
CA ILE A 132 13.05 1.44 10.83
C ILE A 132 13.98 2.25 11.71
N GLU A 133 14.39 3.47 11.30
CA GLU A 133 15.18 4.35 12.16
C GLU A 133 14.45 4.72 13.45
N GLU A 134 13.15 4.99 13.39
CA GLU A 134 12.35 5.31 14.58
C GLU A 134 12.35 4.16 15.59
N GLN A 135 12.14 2.92 15.13
CA GLN A 135 12.24 1.72 15.99
C GLN A 135 13.65 1.53 16.56
N LEU A 136 14.71 1.85 15.80
CA LEU A 136 16.09 1.81 16.30
C LEU A 136 16.35 2.89 17.36
N ARG A 137 15.81 4.11 17.19
CA ARG A 137 15.85 5.18 18.20
C ARG A 137 15.15 4.76 19.49
N GLU A 138 13.93 4.24 19.41
CA GLU A 138 13.19 3.70 20.56
C GLU A 138 13.96 2.60 21.30
N LYS A 139 14.59 1.68 20.55
CA LYS A 139 15.36 0.57 21.14
C LYS A 139 16.65 1.04 21.80
N GLN A 140 17.33 2.02 21.23
CA GLN A 140 18.51 2.64 21.85
C GLN A 140 18.13 3.37 23.14
N GLU A 141 16.99 4.07 23.18
CA GLU A 141 16.52 4.75 24.39
C GLU A 141 16.12 3.75 25.50
N GLN A 142 15.46 2.64 25.14
CA GLN A 142 15.16 1.54 26.06
C GLN A 142 16.45 0.94 26.67
N TYR A 143 17.48 0.72 25.84
CA TYR A 143 18.79 0.25 26.30
C TYR A 143 19.49 1.25 27.23
N ASN A 144 19.47 2.54 26.89
CA ASN A 144 20.06 3.60 27.73
C ASN A 144 19.41 3.62 29.13
N LYS A 145 18.08 3.51 29.19
CA LYS A 145 17.32 3.42 30.45
C LYS A 145 17.68 2.16 31.27
N GLU A 146 17.88 1.00 30.64
CA GLU A 146 18.37 -0.20 31.34
C GLU A 146 19.79 0.04 31.92
N VAL A 147 20.67 0.67 31.15
CA VAL A 147 22.05 1.00 31.58
C VAL A 147 22.05 1.96 32.77
N GLU A 148 21.19 2.99 32.80
CA GLU A 148 21.05 3.90 33.94
C GLU A 148 20.57 3.17 35.20
N VAL A 149 19.49 2.39 35.12
CA VAL A 149 18.97 1.59 36.25
C VAL A 149 20.04 0.62 36.75
N LYS A 150 20.80 -0.02 35.86
CA LYS A 150 21.90 -0.92 36.19
C LYS A 150 23.07 -0.20 36.87
N GLN A 151 23.33 1.07 36.54
CA GLN A 151 24.30 1.90 37.25
C GLN A 151 23.80 2.29 38.64
N GLN A 152 22.53 2.70 38.77
CA GLN A 152 21.91 3.01 40.07
C GLN A 152 21.94 1.79 41.01
N LEU A 153 21.50 0.62 40.54
CA LEU A 153 21.56 -0.64 41.30
C LEU A 153 22.99 -1.01 41.72
N LYS A 154 23.98 -0.77 40.86
CA LYS A 154 25.41 -0.98 41.18
C LYS A 154 25.94 -0.02 42.25
N ILE A 155 25.36 1.18 42.37
CA ILE A 155 25.66 2.12 43.47
C ILE A 155 24.98 1.63 44.75
N SER A 156 23.67 1.34 44.73
CA SER A 156 22.94 0.86 45.91
C SER A 156 23.52 -0.42 46.51
N LEU A 157 23.95 -1.38 45.67
CA LEU A 157 24.63 -2.60 46.12
C LEU A 157 25.98 -2.32 46.81
N ARG A 158 26.71 -1.29 46.39
CA ARG A 158 27.96 -0.87 47.06
C ARG A 158 27.67 -0.23 48.41
N THR A 159 26.63 0.61 48.50
CA THR A 159 26.20 1.23 49.76
C THR A 159 25.79 0.15 50.77
N LEU A 160 24.94 -0.80 50.37
CA LEU A 160 24.50 -1.91 51.21
C LEU A 160 25.66 -2.82 51.67
N ASP A 161 26.67 -3.06 50.82
CA ASP A 161 27.86 -3.81 51.26
C ASP A 161 28.71 -3.02 52.27
N MET A 162 28.87 -1.70 52.11
CA MET A 162 29.53 -0.84 53.09
C MET A 162 28.78 -0.80 54.44
N GLU A 163 27.45 -0.73 54.41
CA GLU A 163 26.59 -0.83 55.59
C GLU A 163 26.72 -2.20 56.27
N LEU A 164 26.60 -3.30 55.53
CA LEU A 164 26.76 -4.66 56.05
C LEU A 164 28.17 -4.91 56.64
N ASN A 165 29.22 -4.39 56.01
CA ASN A 165 30.58 -4.46 56.54
C ASN A 165 30.75 -3.60 57.80
N THR A 166 30.00 -2.52 57.96
CA THR A 166 29.99 -1.68 59.16
C THR A 166 29.22 -2.36 60.30
N VAL A 167 28.00 -2.85 60.03
CA VAL A 167 27.21 -3.64 61.00
C VAL A 167 27.98 -4.88 61.48
N ARG A 168 28.73 -5.55 60.59
CA ARG A 168 29.58 -6.69 60.96
C ARG A 168 30.73 -6.31 61.89
N LYS A 169 31.37 -5.15 61.69
CA LYS A 169 32.39 -4.63 62.63
C LYS A 169 31.77 -4.34 64.00
N ASN A 170 30.64 -3.65 64.04
CA ASN A 170 29.95 -3.30 65.27
C ASN A 170 29.50 -4.57 66.03
N LEU A 171 28.97 -5.58 65.33
CA LEU A 171 28.60 -6.86 65.92
C LEU A 171 29.82 -7.61 66.50
N ASN A 172 30.95 -7.62 65.80
CA ASN A 172 32.18 -8.23 66.30
C ASN A 172 32.67 -7.53 67.59
N GLN A 173 32.66 -6.19 67.62
CA GLN A 173 33.02 -5.42 68.81
C GLN A 173 32.08 -5.73 69.99
N VAL A 174 30.76 -5.73 69.77
CA VAL A 174 29.78 -6.07 70.82
C VAL A 174 29.94 -7.52 71.32
N LEU A 175 30.35 -8.45 70.44
CA LEU A 175 30.67 -9.82 70.85
C LEU A 175 31.95 -9.89 71.70
N GLU A 176 32.99 -9.12 71.38
CA GLU A 176 34.21 -9.02 72.20
C GLU A 176 33.90 -8.40 73.57
N GLU A 177 33.24 -7.24 73.60
CA GLU A 177 32.78 -6.57 74.83
C GLU A 177 31.93 -7.49 75.71
N ARG A 178 30.95 -8.20 75.13
CA ARG A 178 30.12 -9.18 75.84
C ARG A 178 30.95 -10.34 76.39
N ASN A 179 31.97 -10.81 75.68
CA ASN A 179 32.80 -11.92 76.14
C ASN A 179 33.74 -11.52 77.27
N ASP A 180 34.24 -10.28 77.29
CA ASP A 180 35.00 -9.76 78.44
C ASP A 180 34.11 -9.46 79.64
N ILE A 181 32.88 -8.94 79.45
CA ILE A 181 31.88 -8.83 80.54
C ILE A 181 31.56 -10.23 81.12
N GLN A 182 31.37 -11.23 80.26
CA GLN A 182 31.14 -12.62 80.69
C GLN A 182 32.33 -13.15 81.53
N ARG A 183 33.58 -12.87 81.10
CA ARG A 183 34.81 -13.22 81.84
C ARG A 183 34.89 -12.52 83.19
N GLN A 184 34.60 -11.22 83.26
CA GLN A 184 34.58 -10.44 84.51
C GLN A 184 33.49 -10.95 85.48
N LEU A 185 32.31 -11.30 84.98
CA LEU A 185 31.24 -11.90 85.79
C LEU A 185 31.67 -13.24 86.38
N SER A 186 32.26 -14.14 85.58
CA SER A 186 32.79 -15.41 86.10
C SER A 186 33.91 -15.23 87.12
N GLN A 187 34.79 -14.24 86.96
CA GLN A 187 35.79 -13.90 87.96
C GLN A 187 35.16 -13.39 89.27
N LYS A 188 34.15 -12.50 89.18
CA LYS A 188 33.42 -11.97 90.33
C LYS A 188 32.66 -13.05 91.09
N GLU A 189 32.05 -14.00 90.38
CA GLU A 189 31.35 -15.14 90.98
C GLU A 189 32.32 -16.06 91.73
N ASN A 190 33.48 -16.37 91.14
CA ASN A 190 34.53 -17.15 91.80
C ASN A 190 35.05 -16.47 93.08
N VAL A 191 35.24 -15.14 93.07
CA VAL A 191 35.61 -14.37 94.28
C VAL A 191 34.52 -14.42 95.34
N ARG A 192 33.25 -14.37 94.94
CA ARG A 192 32.09 -14.46 95.84
C ARG A 192 32.01 -15.82 96.52
N ILE A 193 32.12 -16.91 95.75
CA ILE A 193 32.18 -18.29 96.25
C ILE A 193 33.35 -18.46 97.24
N LEU A 194 34.50 -17.83 96.97
CA LEU A 194 35.64 -17.84 97.89
C LEU A 194 35.32 -17.09 99.21
N GLN A 195 34.69 -15.91 99.13
CA GLN A 195 34.27 -15.15 100.32
C GLN A 195 33.23 -15.90 101.16
N ASP A 196 32.22 -16.51 100.54
CA ASP A 196 31.20 -17.30 101.23
C ASP A 196 31.80 -18.56 101.87
N GLY A 197 32.77 -19.20 101.20
CA GLY A 197 33.56 -20.30 101.76
C GLY A 197 34.41 -19.88 102.98
N ILE A 198 35.05 -18.71 102.93
CA ILE A 198 35.78 -18.13 104.07
C ILE A 198 34.82 -17.82 105.23
N LEU A 199 33.66 -17.19 104.95
CA LEU A 199 32.65 -16.88 105.96
C LEU A 199 32.08 -18.15 106.63
N CYS A 200 31.89 -19.22 105.86
CA CYS A 200 31.48 -20.52 106.37
C CYS A 200 32.55 -21.09 107.32
N LYS A 201 33.83 -21.08 106.92
CA LYS A 201 34.94 -21.53 107.76
C LYS A 201 35.14 -20.67 109.00
N GLN A 202 34.91 -19.36 108.91
CA GLN A 202 34.96 -18.45 110.06
C GLN A 202 33.90 -18.84 111.11
N LYS A 203 32.67 -19.16 110.69
CA LYS A 203 31.59 -19.62 111.58
C LYS A 203 31.84 -21.01 112.16
N GLU A 204 32.47 -21.92 111.41
CA GLU A 204 32.94 -23.20 111.97
C GLU A 204 33.96 -22.95 113.09
N ILE A 205 34.97 -22.11 112.84
CA ILE A 205 36.00 -21.76 113.83
C ILE A 205 35.35 -21.14 115.07
N GLU A 206 34.46 -20.15 114.92
CA GLU A 206 33.73 -19.51 116.01
C GLU A 206 32.93 -20.52 116.85
N MET A 207 32.18 -21.43 116.22
CA MET A 207 31.48 -22.51 116.92
C MET A 207 32.44 -23.48 117.64
N THR A 208 33.61 -23.78 117.06
CA THR A 208 34.60 -24.63 117.75
C THR A 208 35.25 -23.92 118.93
N GLN A 209 35.53 -22.61 118.82
CA GLN A 209 36.04 -21.80 119.93
C GLN A 209 35.03 -21.74 121.08
N GLU A 210 33.73 -21.56 120.81
CA GLU A 210 32.70 -21.55 121.86
C GLU A 210 32.58 -22.91 122.55
N LYS A 211 32.61 -24.02 121.78
CA LYS A 211 32.71 -25.38 122.35
C LYS A 211 33.98 -25.56 123.20
N MET A 212 35.11 -25.00 122.76
CA MET A 212 36.39 -25.07 123.48
C MET A 212 36.33 -24.33 124.81
N LYS A 213 35.65 -23.17 124.90
CA LYS A 213 35.41 -22.46 126.17
C LYS A 213 34.64 -23.34 127.16
N ILE A 214 33.54 -23.97 126.70
CA ILE A 214 32.71 -24.85 127.54
C ILE A 214 33.52 -26.04 128.06
N ILE A 215 34.35 -26.66 127.21
CA ILE A 215 35.26 -27.75 127.60
C ILE A 215 36.30 -27.26 128.61
N TRP A 216 36.91 -26.10 128.39
CA TRP A 216 37.91 -25.52 129.30
C TRP A 216 37.33 -25.28 130.70
N TYR A 217 36.15 -24.65 130.81
CA TYR A 217 35.45 -24.50 132.09
C TYR A 217 35.22 -25.85 132.77
N PHE A 218 34.68 -26.85 132.07
CA PHE A 218 34.45 -28.19 132.63
C PHE A 218 35.75 -28.86 133.11
N GLN A 219 36.85 -28.65 132.39
CA GLN A 219 38.14 -29.26 132.69
C GLN A 219 38.81 -28.62 133.91
N ASP A 220 38.71 -27.30 134.08
CA ASP A 220 39.15 -26.59 135.30
C ASP A 220 38.34 -27.04 136.54
N TRP A 221 37.00 -27.12 136.44
CA TRP A 221 36.14 -27.67 137.50
C TRP A 221 36.54 -29.11 137.87
N SER A 222 36.88 -29.95 136.89
CA SER A 222 37.36 -31.31 137.12
C SER A 222 38.75 -31.35 137.80
N MET A 223 39.65 -30.44 137.42
CA MET A 223 40.99 -30.31 138.03
C MET A 223 40.89 -29.96 139.52
N ILE A 224 40.00 -29.03 139.88
CA ILE A 224 39.74 -28.64 141.28
C ILE A 224 39.29 -29.86 142.11
N ILE A 225 38.36 -30.67 141.59
CA ILE A 225 37.88 -31.89 142.27
C ILE A 225 39.02 -32.90 142.50
N ILE A 226 39.93 -33.05 141.53
CA ILE A 226 41.07 -33.97 141.62
C ILE A 226 42.11 -33.49 142.64
N ILE A 227 42.41 -32.17 142.69
CA ILE A 227 43.37 -31.60 143.66
C ILE A 227 42.91 -31.86 145.11
N VAL A 228 41.64 -31.60 145.41
CA VAL A 228 41.06 -31.84 146.75
C VAL A 228 41.21 -33.32 147.16
N ASN A 229 40.95 -34.24 146.24
CA ASN A 229 41.06 -35.68 146.48
C ASN A 229 42.52 -36.15 146.71
N ILE A 230 43.49 -35.53 146.03
CA ILE A 230 44.92 -35.87 146.20
C ILE A 230 45.45 -35.35 147.54
N HIS A 231 45.02 -34.17 147.97
CA HIS A 231 45.46 -33.55 149.24
C HIS A 231 45.14 -34.43 150.45
N PHE A 232 43.87 -34.79 150.62
CA PHE A 232 43.37 -35.69 151.69
C PHE A 232 44.13 -37.03 151.74
N ARG A 233 44.52 -37.56 150.56
CA ARG A 233 45.21 -38.85 150.42
C ARG A 233 46.72 -38.79 150.73
N LEU A 234 47.30 -37.60 150.94
CA LEU A 234 48.71 -37.42 151.31
C LEU A 234 48.90 -37.34 152.84
N GLU A 235 48.00 -36.67 153.56
CA GLU A 235 48.02 -36.64 155.04
C GLU A 235 47.97 -38.06 155.63
N LEU A 236 47.10 -38.90 155.07
CA LEU A 236 46.91 -40.31 155.45
C LEU A 236 48.11 -41.23 155.15
N LYS A 237 49.12 -40.73 154.40
CA LYS A 237 50.38 -41.45 154.14
C LYS A 237 51.53 -40.98 155.02
N ASN A 238 51.60 -39.69 155.36
CA ASN A 238 52.67 -39.14 156.21
C ASN A 238 52.67 -39.75 157.63
N SER A 239 51.52 -40.17 158.15
CA SER A 239 51.43 -40.86 159.45
C SER A 239 52.09 -42.25 159.47
N LYS A 240 52.22 -42.93 158.33
CA LYS A 240 52.70 -44.33 158.25
C LYS A 240 54.19 -44.47 157.97
N LEU A 241 54.83 -43.43 157.43
CA LEU A 241 56.27 -43.44 157.08
C LEU A 241 57.22 -43.39 158.29
N LYS A 242 56.73 -43.02 159.48
CA LYS A 242 57.56 -42.78 160.69
C LYS A 242 58.03 -44.04 161.44
N VAL A 243 57.55 -45.23 161.07
CA VAL A 243 57.73 -46.48 161.86
C VAL A 243 58.61 -47.53 161.16
N ILE A 244 58.81 -47.44 159.84
CA ILE A 244 59.39 -48.55 159.04
C ILE A 244 60.93 -48.43 158.87
N ILE A 245 61.49 -47.22 158.94
CA ILE A 245 62.89 -46.94 158.55
C ILE A 245 63.88 -47.11 159.73
N LYS A 246 64.01 -48.33 160.30
CA LYS A 246 65.18 -48.65 161.14
C LYS A 246 65.53 -50.13 161.39
N LYS A 247 64.92 -51.14 160.75
CA LYS A 247 65.14 -52.54 161.20
C LYS A 247 65.14 -53.71 160.20
N GLN A 248 65.32 -53.53 158.88
CA GLN A 248 65.80 -54.64 158.02
C GLN A 248 66.34 -54.18 156.66
N ALA A 249 67.11 -55.07 156.02
CA ALA A 249 67.44 -55.14 154.59
C ALA A 249 68.60 -54.27 154.05
N GLU A 250 69.77 -54.39 154.70
CA GLU A 250 71.01 -54.62 153.93
C GLU A 250 70.91 -55.98 153.20
N LYS A 251 71.69 -56.18 152.12
CA LYS A 251 71.44 -57.16 151.01
C LYS A 251 70.23 -56.72 150.16
N ASN A 252 70.36 -55.77 149.23
CA ASN A 252 71.43 -55.52 148.26
C ASN A 252 71.59 -56.65 147.22
N GLU A 253 71.32 -56.30 145.96
CA GLU A 253 72.02 -56.74 144.74
C GLU A 253 71.92 -58.21 144.25
N GLN A 254 71.18 -58.40 143.14
CA GLN A 254 71.74 -58.97 141.90
C GLN A 254 70.86 -58.60 140.67
N LEU A 255 71.47 -58.47 139.48
CA LEU A 255 70.86 -58.02 138.22
C LEU A 255 70.37 -59.17 137.31
N GLN A 256 69.60 -58.81 136.25
CA GLN A 256 69.53 -59.36 134.86
C GLN A 256 68.13 -59.80 134.34
N LYS A 257 67.82 -59.91 133.02
CA LYS A 257 68.15 -59.11 131.78
C LYS A 257 67.42 -59.74 130.54
N ASN A 258 67.44 -59.05 129.38
CA ASN A 258 67.31 -59.56 127.98
C ASN A 258 65.91 -60.03 127.44
N LEU A 259 65.71 -60.35 126.12
CA LEU A 259 66.03 -59.67 124.84
C LEU A 259 65.45 -60.44 123.58
N PHE A 260 64.73 -59.76 122.66
CA PHE A 260 64.46 -59.99 121.20
C PHE A 260 64.08 -61.36 120.53
N SER A 261 63.37 -61.26 119.40
CA SER A 261 63.42 -62.13 118.18
C SER A 261 63.02 -61.32 116.91
N ALA A 262 63.14 -61.85 115.68
CA ALA A 262 63.12 -61.05 114.43
C ALA A 262 62.63 -61.77 113.13
N ASN A 263 62.55 -61.00 112.03
CA ASN A 263 62.57 -61.34 110.57
C ASN A 263 61.29 -61.05 109.74
N LEU A 264 61.39 -60.16 108.73
CA LEU A 264 60.60 -60.15 107.48
C LEU A 264 61.19 -59.13 106.45
N ILE A 265 61.96 -59.56 105.44
CA ILE A 265 62.54 -58.64 104.42
C ILE A 265 62.43 -59.16 102.97
N ASP A 266 62.71 -60.44 102.70
CA ASP A 266 62.99 -60.89 101.32
C ASP A 266 61.78 -60.92 100.36
N ASP A 267 60.58 -61.21 100.86
CA ASP A 267 59.32 -61.32 100.08
C ASP A 267 58.90 -60.03 99.35
N LEU A 268 59.43 -58.87 99.77
CA LEU A 268 59.12 -57.57 99.16
C LEU A 268 59.97 -57.27 97.90
N LYS A 269 61.11 -57.93 97.73
CA LYS A 269 62.08 -57.59 96.67
C LYS A 269 61.64 -58.09 95.29
N GLU A 270 61.22 -59.35 95.20
CA GLU A 270 60.77 -59.99 93.95
C GLU A 270 59.48 -59.34 93.40
N LYS A 271 58.59 -58.91 94.30
CA LYS A 271 57.34 -58.21 93.95
C LYS A 271 57.60 -56.82 93.33
N LEU A 272 58.71 -56.18 93.68
CA LEU A 272 59.11 -54.88 93.12
C LEU A 272 59.59 -55.01 91.67
N GLU A 273 60.42 -56.01 91.36
CA GLU A 273 60.97 -56.21 90.01
C GLU A 273 59.88 -56.62 89.00
N ILE A 274 58.92 -57.46 89.42
CA ILE A 274 57.74 -57.82 88.60
C ILE A 274 56.86 -56.59 88.29
N ALA A 275 56.76 -55.64 89.22
CA ALA A 275 56.03 -54.39 89.00
C ALA A 275 56.77 -53.47 88.01
N SER A 276 58.09 -53.34 88.15
CA SER A 276 58.93 -52.51 87.26
C SER A 276 58.87 -52.96 85.79
N LEU A 277 58.92 -54.27 85.51
CA LEU A 277 58.83 -54.79 84.13
C LEU A 277 57.45 -54.52 83.49
N LYS A 278 56.36 -54.60 84.27
CA LYS A 278 55.01 -54.25 83.79
C LYS A 278 54.88 -52.76 83.46
N TYR A 279 55.53 -51.89 84.22
CA TYR A 279 55.52 -50.45 83.97
C TYR A 279 56.20 -50.11 82.63
N LEU A 280 57.36 -50.70 82.36
CA LEU A 280 58.11 -50.48 81.11
C LEU A 280 57.31 -50.88 79.86
N LEU A 281 56.64 -52.04 79.89
CA LEU A 281 55.78 -52.51 78.79
C LEU A 281 54.59 -51.56 78.53
N LEU A 282 54.04 -50.96 79.59
CA LEU A 282 52.92 -50.02 79.48
C LEU A 282 53.36 -48.70 78.83
N ASP A 283 54.56 -48.20 79.14
CA ASP A 283 55.08 -46.95 78.58
C ASP A 283 55.43 -47.09 77.09
N PHE A 284 55.97 -48.24 76.65
CA PHE A 284 56.11 -48.56 75.22
C PHE A 284 54.76 -48.56 74.48
N LYS A 285 53.71 -49.16 75.05
CA LYS A 285 52.35 -49.12 74.47
C LYS A 285 51.80 -47.69 74.37
N LYS A 286 52.04 -46.86 75.38
CA LYS A 286 51.65 -45.45 75.42
C LYS A 286 52.33 -44.63 74.32
N ILE A 287 53.61 -44.89 74.03
CA ILE A 287 54.34 -44.26 72.92
C ILE A 287 53.73 -44.68 71.56
N TYR A 288 53.47 -45.97 71.37
CA TYR A 288 52.84 -46.49 70.14
C TYR A 288 51.48 -45.82 69.88
N PHE A 289 50.58 -45.79 70.88
CA PHE A 289 49.27 -45.16 70.73
C PHE A 289 49.35 -43.65 70.51
N LEU A 290 50.34 -42.95 71.06
CA LEU A 290 50.57 -41.52 70.77
C LEU A 290 50.94 -41.29 69.30
N GLN A 291 51.78 -42.15 68.72
CA GLN A 291 52.16 -42.07 67.31
C GLN A 291 50.98 -42.38 66.37
N GLU A 292 50.17 -43.39 66.70
CA GLU A 292 48.95 -43.76 65.98
C GLU A 292 47.86 -42.68 66.06
N LEU A 293 47.75 -41.99 67.21
CA LEU A 293 46.83 -40.87 67.40
C LEU A 293 47.27 -39.61 66.62
N LEU A 294 48.58 -39.43 66.40
CA LEU A 294 49.12 -38.36 65.54
C LEU A 294 48.84 -38.61 64.05
N SER A 295 48.96 -39.84 63.56
CA SER A 295 48.63 -40.17 62.16
C SER A 295 47.12 -40.11 61.90
N MET A 296 46.29 -40.58 62.83
CA MET A 296 44.83 -40.32 62.84
C MET A 296 44.51 -38.83 62.68
N LYS A 297 45.19 -37.97 63.45
CA LYS A 297 44.98 -36.51 63.42
C LYS A 297 45.48 -35.83 62.14
N SER A 298 46.34 -36.47 61.34
CA SER A 298 46.65 -36.00 59.98
C SER A 298 45.60 -36.43 58.97
N ILE A 299 45.10 -37.67 59.06
CA ILE A 299 44.04 -38.20 58.18
C ILE A 299 42.75 -37.38 58.34
N GLN A 300 42.37 -37.04 59.58
CA GLN A 300 41.20 -36.20 59.87
C GLN A 300 41.24 -34.84 59.15
N LYS A 301 42.41 -34.19 59.08
CA LYS A 301 42.56 -32.89 58.39
C LYS A 301 42.38 -33.00 56.87
N GLU A 302 42.89 -34.07 56.26
CA GLU A 302 42.67 -34.32 54.83
C GLU A 302 41.21 -34.71 54.54
N TYR A 303 40.53 -35.42 55.45
CA TYR A 303 39.09 -35.68 55.34
C TYR A 303 38.27 -34.37 55.39
N GLU A 304 38.53 -33.48 56.36
CA GLU A 304 37.89 -32.17 56.42
C GLU A 304 38.11 -31.33 55.15
N LYS A 305 39.31 -31.39 54.58
CA LYS A 305 39.72 -30.69 53.35
C LYS A 305 39.02 -31.30 52.12
N LEU A 306 38.82 -32.62 52.10
CA LEU A 306 38.07 -33.32 51.06
C LEU A 306 36.58 -32.95 51.12
N GLU A 307 35.96 -32.96 52.30
CA GLU A 307 34.55 -32.56 52.49
C GLU A 307 34.32 -31.08 52.10
N LYS A 308 35.24 -30.18 52.48
CA LYS A 308 35.24 -28.78 52.04
C LYS A 308 35.42 -28.61 50.52
N ASN A 309 35.95 -29.61 49.81
CA ASN A 309 36.06 -29.60 48.35
C ASN A 309 34.85 -30.26 47.67
N LYS A 310 34.28 -31.31 48.25
CA LYS A 310 33.01 -31.94 47.85
C LYS A 310 31.87 -30.90 47.84
N ILE A 311 31.68 -30.15 48.92
CA ILE A 311 30.66 -29.10 49.01
C ILE A 311 30.84 -28.02 47.92
N LYS A 312 32.08 -27.65 47.59
CA LYS A 312 32.37 -26.71 46.48
C LYS A 312 32.07 -27.30 45.10
N LEU A 313 32.19 -28.62 44.92
CA LEU A 313 31.85 -29.31 43.68
C LEU A 313 30.33 -29.43 43.55
N GLU A 314 29.62 -29.81 44.60
CA GLU A 314 28.15 -29.85 44.66
C GLU A 314 27.56 -28.47 44.33
N GLN A 315 28.07 -27.39 44.93
CA GLN A 315 27.67 -26.01 44.59
C GLN A 315 27.98 -25.59 43.15
N LYS A 316 28.99 -26.20 42.49
CA LYS A 316 29.26 -25.97 41.05
C LYS A 316 28.29 -26.76 40.17
N VAL A 317 28.01 -28.02 40.51
CA VAL A 317 27.04 -28.88 39.80
C VAL A 317 25.66 -28.23 39.84
N GLU A 318 25.21 -27.71 40.99
CA GLU A 318 23.89 -27.10 41.11
C GLU A 318 23.78 -25.77 40.34
N LYS A 319 24.85 -24.97 40.31
CA LYS A 319 24.93 -23.79 39.44
C LYS A 319 24.90 -24.15 37.95
N LEU A 320 25.53 -25.26 37.55
CA LEU A 320 25.49 -25.75 36.18
C LEU A 320 24.09 -26.27 35.79
N LYS A 321 23.41 -27.02 36.67
CA LYS A 321 22.01 -27.43 36.45
C LYS A 321 21.10 -26.22 36.22
N SER A 322 21.12 -25.23 37.13
CA SER A 322 20.28 -24.04 36.99
C SER A 322 20.61 -23.21 35.73
N HIS A 323 21.86 -23.25 35.25
CA HIS A 323 22.23 -22.63 33.98
C HIS A 323 21.68 -23.41 32.77
N ILE A 324 21.78 -24.75 32.78
CA ILE A 324 21.23 -25.63 31.73
C ILE A 324 19.71 -25.48 31.64
N GLU A 325 19.01 -25.54 32.78
CA GLU A 325 17.56 -25.34 32.89
C GLU A 325 17.12 -24.00 32.30
N LYS A 326 17.77 -22.89 32.68
CA LYS A 326 17.52 -21.56 32.12
C LYS A 326 17.80 -21.47 30.62
N ASN A 327 18.79 -22.21 30.12
CA ASN A 327 19.09 -22.26 28.68
C ASN A 327 18.06 -23.10 27.92
N MET A 328 17.52 -24.18 28.50
CA MET A 328 16.43 -24.97 27.89
C MET A 328 15.14 -24.14 27.79
N ILE A 329 14.73 -23.45 28.86
CA ILE A 329 13.56 -22.55 28.85
C ILE A 329 13.72 -21.47 27.77
N LYS A 330 14.91 -20.86 27.65
CA LYS A 330 15.21 -19.89 26.59
C LYS A 330 15.17 -20.49 25.18
N HIS A 331 15.74 -21.69 25.00
CA HIS A 331 15.72 -22.39 23.72
C HIS A 331 14.28 -22.68 23.28
N ASP A 332 13.43 -23.14 24.19
CA ASP A 332 12.04 -23.46 23.87
C ASP A 332 11.20 -22.20 23.61
N GLN A 333 11.47 -21.09 24.30
CA GLN A 333 10.94 -19.77 23.97
C GLN A 333 11.37 -19.30 22.57
N VAL A 334 12.67 -19.37 22.24
CA VAL A 334 13.19 -19.02 20.90
C VAL A 334 12.54 -19.89 19.82
N LYS A 335 12.38 -21.20 20.06
CA LYS A 335 11.76 -22.16 19.15
C LYS A 335 10.24 -21.98 19.01
N GLN A 336 9.58 -21.35 19.98
CA GLN A 336 8.21 -20.86 19.84
C GLN A 336 8.14 -19.58 19.01
N TYR A 337 9.00 -18.59 19.29
CA TYR A 337 9.08 -17.35 18.49
C TYR A 337 9.43 -17.62 17.03
N GLU A 338 10.36 -18.52 16.74
CA GLU A 338 10.74 -18.95 15.39
C GLU A 338 9.54 -19.50 14.61
N LYS A 339 8.75 -20.40 15.22
CA LYS A 339 7.52 -20.93 14.64
C LYS A 339 6.48 -19.84 14.39
N GLU A 340 6.30 -18.92 15.33
CA GLU A 340 5.29 -17.85 15.24
C GLU A 340 5.67 -16.78 14.21
N VAL A 341 6.96 -16.52 14.01
CA VAL A 341 7.47 -15.70 12.90
C VAL A 341 7.31 -16.43 11.57
N GLN A 342 7.67 -17.71 11.49
CA GLN A 342 7.50 -18.50 10.27
C GLN A 342 6.04 -18.65 9.86
N LYS A 343 5.12 -18.78 10.83
CA LYS A 343 3.67 -18.80 10.59
C LYS A 343 3.19 -17.47 10.00
N ARG A 344 3.51 -16.34 10.62
CA ARG A 344 3.12 -15.02 10.10
C ARG A 344 3.71 -14.71 8.73
N ALA A 345 4.95 -15.12 8.46
CA ALA A 345 5.57 -14.97 7.14
C ALA A 345 4.88 -15.82 6.05
N ARG A 346 4.27 -16.95 6.40
CA ARG A 346 3.42 -17.72 5.45
C ARG A 346 2.09 -17.03 5.22
N GLN A 347 1.45 -16.50 6.26
CA GLN A 347 0.17 -15.81 6.16
C GLN A 347 0.27 -14.53 5.31
N ASP A 348 1.30 -13.70 5.50
CA ASP A 348 1.55 -12.53 4.62
C ASP A 348 1.77 -12.96 3.17
N LEU A 349 2.56 -14.01 2.91
CA LEU A 349 2.74 -14.53 1.55
C LEU A 349 1.43 -15.04 0.92
N GLU A 350 0.55 -15.65 1.71
CA GLU A 350 -0.76 -16.17 1.30
C GLU A 350 -1.74 -15.01 1.00
N GLU A 351 -1.83 -14.00 1.86
CA GLU A 351 -2.59 -12.76 1.62
C GLU A 351 -2.08 -11.99 0.39
N LYS A 352 -0.75 -11.96 0.16
CA LYS A 352 -0.16 -11.35 -1.05
C LYS A 352 -0.47 -12.14 -2.31
N LEU A 353 -0.53 -13.47 -2.23
CA LEU A 353 -0.92 -14.32 -3.34
C LEU A 353 -2.40 -14.14 -3.69
N GLU A 354 -3.30 -14.04 -2.71
CA GLU A 354 -4.70 -13.69 -2.92
C GLU A 354 -4.87 -12.30 -3.56
N GLN A 355 -4.14 -11.29 -3.08
CA GLN A 355 -4.14 -9.94 -3.66
C GLN A 355 -3.69 -9.93 -5.14
N VAL A 356 -2.66 -10.72 -5.49
CA VAL A 356 -2.20 -10.87 -6.88
C VAL A 356 -3.22 -11.64 -7.74
N ASN A 357 -3.82 -12.71 -7.22
CA ASN A 357 -4.84 -13.48 -7.93
C ASN A 357 -6.09 -12.63 -8.24
N LEU A 358 -6.57 -11.87 -7.25
CA LEU A 358 -7.70 -10.94 -7.43
C LEU A 358 -7.38 -9.84 -8.44
N PHE A 359 -6.16 -9.30 -8.43
CA PHE A 359 -5.72 -8.32 -9.42
C PHE A 359 -5.69 -8.90 -10.84
N LEU A 360 -5.14 -10.10 -11.02
CA LEU A 360 -5.09 -10.79 -12.32
C LEU A 360 -6.48 -11.13 -12.85
N GLN A 361 -7.40 -11.60 -11.99
CA GLN A 361 -8.79 -11.82 -12.37
C GLN A 361 -9.48 -10.50 -12.78
N THR A 362 -9.35 -9.45 -11.97
CA THR A 362 -9.90 -8.12 -12.28
C THR A 362 -9.36 -7.58 -13.62
N GLN A 363 -8.07 -7.81 -13.91
CA GLN A 363 -7.46 -7.42 -15.17
C GLN A 363 -8.03 -8.22 -16.35
N ALA A 364 -8.20 -9.55 -16.22
CA ALA A 364 -8.76 -10.39 -17.26
C ALA A 364 -10.23 -10.04 -17.58
N GLU A 365 -11.05 -9.82 -16.54
CA GLU A 365 -12.45 -9.37 -16.69
C GLU A 365 -12.53 -8.00 -17.37
N SER A 366 -11.66 -7.06 -16.97
CA SER A 366 -11.57 -5.72 -17.58
C SER A 366 -11.13 -5.77 -19.06
N GLN A 367 -10.15 -6.61 -19.39
CA GLN A 367 -9.70 -6.82 -20.78
C GLN A 367 -10.79 -7.44 -21.66
N HIS A 368 -11.48 -8.48 -21.16
CA HIS A 368 -12.61 -9.09 -21.88
C HIS A 368 -13.75 -8.10 -22.12
N LEU A 369 -14.09 -7.28 -21.12
CA LEU A 369 -15.13 -6.26 -21.23
C LEU A 369 -14.71 -5.10 -22.17
N GLN A 370 -13.42 -4.75 -22.21
CA GLN A 370 -12.86 -3.83 -23.21
C GLN A 370 -12.98 -4.39 -24.64
N GLN A 371 -12.61 -5.66 -24.85
CA GLN A 371 -12.73 -6.31 -26.15
C GLN A 371 -14.19 -6.34 -26.66
N ILE A 372 -15.16 -6.56 -25.75
CA ILE A 372 -16.60 -6.45 -26.08
C ILE A 372 -16.98 -5.02 -26.47
N ARG A 373 -16.47 -3.99 -25.78
CA ARG A 373 -16.69 -2.58 -26.18
C ARG A 373 -16.14 -2.31 -27.58
N GLU A 374 -14.90 -2.71 -27.86
CA GLU A 374 -14.23 -2.50 -29.15
C GLU A 374 -14.95 -3.21 -30.30
N ASN A 375 -15.31 -4.49 -30.12
CA ASN A 375 -16.09 -5.25 -31.10
C ASN A 375 -17.46 -4.60 -31.38
N ASN A 376 -18.16 -4.13 -30.34
CA ASN A 376 -19.44 -3.44 -30.50
C ASN A 376 -19.28 -2.09 -31.20
N SER A 377 -18.25 -1.30 -30.87
CA SER A 377 -17.94 -0.04 -31.54
C SER A 377 -17.59 -0.24 -33.02
N ALA A 378 -16.79 -1.27 -33.35
CA ALA A 378 -16.47 -1.62 -34.73
C ALA A 378 -17.72 -2.08 -35.52
N SER A 379 -18.58 -2.90 -34.90
CA SER A 379 -19.86 -3.34 -35.48
C SER A 379 -20.80 -2.17 -35.76
N ILE A 380 -20.97 -1.25 -34.80
CA ILE A 380 -21.77 -0.02 -34.96
C ILE A 380 -21.20 0.85 -36.08
N LYS A 381 -19.86 1.04 -36.12
CA LYS A 381 -19.20 1.81 -37.20
C LYS A 381 -19.47 1.19 -38.58
N GLY A 382 -19.33 -0.13 -38.72
CA GLY A 382 -19.64 -0.84 -39.97
C GLY A 382 -21.11 -0.72 -40.38
N GLN A 383 -22.06 -0.79 -39.44
CA GLN A 383 -23.47 -0.54 -39.73
C GLN A 383 -23.74 0.91 -40.19
N MET A 384 -23.08 1.89 -39.57
CA MET A 384 -23.18 3.30 -39.98
C MET A 384 -22.58 3.52 -41.38
N GLU A 385 -21.42 2.96 -41.69
CA GLU A 385 -20.80 3.02 -43.03
C GLU A 385 -21.69 2.40 -44.11
N LEU A 386 -22.33 1.26 -43.83
CA LEU A 386 -23.30 0.65 -44.74
C LEU A 386 -24.55 1.51 -44.94
N ARG A 387 -25.04 2.17 -43.88
CA ARG A 387 -26.21 3.08 -43.97
C ARG A 387 -25.86 4.36 -44.73
N ILE A 388 -24.65 4.89 -44.56
CA ILE A 388 -24.13 6.05 -45.33
C ILE A 388 -24.09 5.69 -46.82
N LYS A 389 -23.39 4.61 -47.20
CA LYS A 389 -23.30 4.14 -48.61
C LYS A 389 -24.67 3.89 -49.25
N HIS A 390 -25.63 3.40 -48.48
CA HIS A 390 -27.01 3.26 -48.95
C HIS A 390 -27.67 4.62 -49.22
N LEU A 391 -27.62 5.55 -48.26
CA LEU A 391 -28.21 6.89 -48.38
C LEU A 391 -27.55 7.71 -49.50
N GLU A 392 -26.23 7.60 -49.69
CA GLU A 392 -25.51 8.17 -50.83
C GLU A 392 -26.06 7.64 -52.17
N SER A 393 -26.33 6.33 -52.26
CA SER A 393 -26.94 5.73 -53.44
C SER A 393 -28.39 6.16 -53.68
N GLU A 394 -29.15 6.47 -52.62
CA GLU A 394 -30.50 7.03 -52.72
C GLU A 394 -30.47 8.49 -53.18
N LEU A 395 -29.58 9.31 -52.59
CA LEU A 395 -29.36 10.71 -53.00
C LEU A 395 -28.88 10.81 -54.45
N PHE A 396 -27.98 9.93 -54.89
CA PHE A 396 -27.55 9.89 -56.29
C PHE A 396 -28.72 9.61 -57.24
N LYS A 397 -29.56 8.61 -56.93
CA LYS A 397 -30.79 8.32 -57.71
C LYS A 397 -31.73 9.51 -57.74
N MET A 398 -32.02 10.12 -56.58
CA MET A 398 -32.88 11.30 -56.48
C MET A 398 -32.33 12.46 -57.32
N LYS A 399 -31.02 12.71 -57.29
CA LYS A 399 -30.36 13.74 -58.12
C LYS A 399 -30.51 13.46 -59.62
N THR A 400 -30.30 12.21 -60.07
CA THR A 400 -30.52 11.88 -61.49
C THR A 400 -31.98 12.06 -61.93
N GLN A 401 -32.94 11.77 -61.04
CA GLN A 401 -34.36 12.03 -61.30
C GLN A 401 -34.68 13.54 -61.30
N GLU A 402 -34.10 14.32 -60.39
CA GLU A 402 -34.23 15.79 -60.36
C GLU A 402 -33.71 16.40 -61.67
N GLU A 403 -32.52 15.99 -62.13
CA GLU A 403 -31.94 16.47 -63.38
C GLU A 403 -32.78 16.08 -64.61
N SER A 404 -33.42 14.91 -64.59
CA SER A 404 -34.41 14.51 -65.60
C SER A 404 -35.67 15.37 -65.57
N ASN A 405 -36.26 15.56 -64.38
CA ASN A 405 -37.45 16.40 -64.18
C ASN A 405 -37.17 17.86 -64.58
N ARG A 406 -35.98 18.38 -64.28
CA ARG A 406 -35.53 19.73 -64.68
C ARG A 406 -35.44 19.90 -66.19
N LYS A 407 -34.97 18.87 -66.91
CA LYS A 407 -34.98 18.86 -68.39
C LYS A 407 -36.40 18.85 -68.95
N GLN A 408 -37.29 18.01 -68.40
CA GLN A 408 -38.70 17.96 -68.81
C GLN A 408 -39.43 19.29 -68.53
N LEU A 409 -39.16 19.94 -67.39
CA LEU A 409 -39.72 21.24 -67.05
C LEU A 409 -39.24 22.34 -68.00
N GLY A 410 -37.96 22.31 -68.43
CA GLY A 410 -37.45 23.23 -69.45
C GLY A 410 -38.19 23.10 -70.79
N ILE A 411 -38.37 21.87 -71.28
CA ILE A 411 -39.15 21.58 -72.49
C ILE A 411 -40.60 22.08 -72.36
N TYR A 412 -41.23 21.86 -71.19
CA TYR A 412 -42.58 22.35 -70.93
C TYR A 412 -42.66 23.89 -70.93
N GLN A 413 -41.68 24.58 -70.34
CA GLN A 413 -41.59 26.05 -70.37
C GLN A 413 -41.42 26.58 -71.80
N GLU A 414 -40.60 25.92 -72.61
CA GLU A 414 -40.40 26.26 -74.03
C GLU A 414 -41.70 26.13 -74.83
N ILE A 415 -42.42 25.02 -74.69
CA ILE A 415 -43.75 24.81 -75.31
C ILE A 415 -44.76 25.88 -74.86
N CYS A 416 -44.76 26.27 -73.58
CA CYS A 416 -45.62 27.35 -73.09
C CYS A 416 -45.26 28.73 -73.71
N LEU A 417 -43.97 29.01 -73.94
CA LEU A 417 -43.51 30.23 -74.60
C LEU A 417 -43.86 30.26 -76.09
N GLU A 418 -43.74 29.13 -76.80
CA GLU A 418 -44.20 29.00 -78.18
C GLU A 418 -45.72 29.18 -78.29
N GLY A 419 -46.50 28.49 -77.44
CA GLY A 419 -47.95 28.61 -77.39
C GLY A 419 -48.43 30.04 -77.11
N PHE A 420 -47.73 30.78 -76.25
CA PHE A 420 -47.98 32.21 -76.04
C PHE A 420 -47.67 33.07 -77.28
N GLN A 421 -46.55 32.82 -77.97
CA GLN A 421 -46.20 33.53 -79.22
C GLN A 421 -47.21 33.28 -80.35
N ILE A 422 -47.65 32.02 -80.51
CA ILE A 422 -48.70 31.64 -81.46
C ILE A 422 -50.02 32.34 -81.12
N THR A 423 -50.44 32.30 -79.85
CA THR A 423 -51.68 32.95 -79.38
C THR A 423 -51.65 34.47 -79.61
N LYS A 424 -50.50 35.11 -79.37
CA LYS A 424 -50.30 36.53 -79.66
C LYS A 424 -50.41 36.82 -81.17
N SER A 425 -49.73 36.03 -82.00
CA SER A 425 -49.74 36.21 -83.47
C SER A 425 -51.15 36.04 -84.05
N LEU A 426 -51.92 35.05 -83.56
CA LEU A 426 -53.32 34.85 -83.93
C LEU A 426 -54.22 35.99 -83.45
N SER A 427 -53.95 36.58 -82.28
CA SER A 427 -54.67 37.78 -81.79
C SER A 427 -54.38 39.00 -82.68
N ASP A 428 -53.13 39.23 -83.06
CA ASP A 428 -52.73 40.31 -83.97
C ASP A 428 -53.36 40.14 -85.36
N GLU A 429 -53.46 38.90 -85.88
CA GLU A 429 -54.15 38.62 -87.14
C GLU A 429 -55.68 38.73 -87.04
N LEU A 430 -56.28 38.31 -85.92
CA LEU A 430 -57.71 38.49 -85.63
C LEU A 430 -58.08 39.98 -85.51
N ASN A 431 -57.24 40.80 -84.88
CA ASN A 431 -57.40 42.25 -84.86
C ASN A 431 -57.33 42.83 -86.28
N LYS A 432 -56.39 42.37 -87.10
CA LYS A 432 -56.23 42.78 -88.50
C LYS A 432 -57.39 42.36 -89.40
N THR A 433 -58.02 41.21 -89.16
CA THR A 433 -59.25 40.81 -89.87
C THR A 433 -60.48 41.55 -89.35
N ASN A 434 -60.57 41.85 -88.06
CA ASN A 434 -61.63 42.69 -87.50
C ASN A 434 -61.60 44.14 -88.01
N GLU A 435 -60.42 44.76 -88.18
CA GLU A 435 -60.34 46.09 -88.82
C GLU A 435 -60.76 46.04 -90.30
N LYS A 436 -60.34 45.01 -91.06
CA LYS A 436 -60.86 44.80 -92.43
C LYS A 436 -62.38 44.58 -92.45
N LEU A 437 -62.94 43.88 -91.46
CA LEU A 437 -64.38 43.64 -91.35
C LEU A 437 -65.14 44.93 -90.97
N LYS A 438 -64.56 45.82 -90.15
CA LYS A 438 -65.08 47.18 -89.92
C LYS A 438 -65.03 48.00 -91.22
N GLU A 439 -63.94 47.92 -91.98
CA GLU A 439 -63.79 48.61 -93.27
C GLU A 439 -64.81 48.13 -94.31
N VAL A 440 -65.06 46.81 -94.39
CA VAL A 440 -66.10 46.23 -95.26
C VAL A 440 -67.50 46.58 -94.75
N ASN A 441 -67.76 46.54 -93.44
CA ASN A 441 -69.07 46.92 -92.89
C ASN A 441 -69.37 48.41 -93.05
N THR A 442 -68.38 49.30 -92.99
CA THR A 442 -68.57 50.74 -93.26
C THR A 442 -68.82 50.99 -94.74
N LYS A 443 -68.10 50.31 -95.65
CA LYS A 443 -68.41 50.33 -97.09
C LYS A 443 -69.83 49.81 -97.38
N LEU A 444 -70.21 48.67 -96.80
CA LEU A 444 -71.55 48.09 -96.91
C LEU A 444 -72.63 49.02 -96.32
N LEU A 445 -72.35 49.77 -95.25
CA LEU A 445 -73.27 50.75 -94.66
C LEU A 445 -73.46 51.96 -95.59
N ILE A 446 -72.39 52.46 -96.20
CA ILE A 446 -72.44 53.52 -97.22
C ILE A 446 -73.25 53.04 -98.43
N GLU A 447 -73.00 51.81 -98.91
CA GLU A 447 -73.74 51.20 -100.01
C GLU A 447 -75.22 50.94 -99.66
N LYS A 448 -75.52 50.60 -98.39
CA LYS A 448 -76.90 50.54 -97.88
C LYS A 448 -77.57 51.92 -97.90
N HIS A 449 -76.87 52.98 -97.51
CA HIS A 449 -77.39 54.35 -97.60
C HIS A 449 -77.61 54.80 -99.05
N TYR A 450 -76.70 54.44 -99.96
CA TYR A 450 -76.82 54.73 -101.39
C TYR A 450 -78.04 54.02 -102.01
N ASN A 451 -78.18 52.71 -101.81
CA ASN A 451 -79.34 51.96 -102.29
C ASN A 451 -80.66 52.43 -101.64
N ARG A 452 -80.63 52.82 -100.35
CA ARG A 452 -81.80 53.38 -99.64
C ARG A 452 -82.20 54.79 -100.14
N SER A 453 -81.35 55.44 -100.95
CA SER A 453 -81.66 56.73 -101.59
C SER A 453 -82.41 56.59 -102.92
N LEU A 454 -82.58 55.37 -103.45
CA LEU A 454 -83.03 55.14 -104.84
C LEU A 454 -84.39 54.44 -104.98
N GLN A 455 -85.04 54.05 -103.88
CA GLN A 455 -86.39 53.47 -103.90
C GLN A 455 -87.30 54.04 -102.81
N HIS A 456 -87.99 55.13 -103.15
CA HIS A 456 -89.14 55.65 -102.40
C HIS A 456 -90.45 55.17 -103.06
N SER A 457 -91.13 54.18 -102.46
CA SER A 457 -92.53 53.89 -102.80
C SER A 457 -93.32 53.25 -101.65
N THR A 458 -93.98 54.12 -100.88
CA THR A 458 -95.25 53.88 -100.16
C THR A 458 -95.28 52.90 -98.96
N LEU A 459 -96.14 53.22 -97.99
CA LEU A 459 -96.39 52.46 -96.76
C LEU A 459 -97.25 51.19 -97.03
N SER A 460 -97.12 50.20 -96.15
CA SER A 460 -98.20 49.24 -95.86
C SER A 460 -98.26 48.92 -94.37
N THR A 461 -99.38 48.37 -93.90
CA THR A 461 -99.80 48.34 -92.49
C THR A 461 -99.43 47.06 -91.73
N ARG A 462 -99.32 47.19 -90.39
CA ARG A 462 -99.60 46.12 -89.38
C ARG A 462 -100.98 45.44 -89.69
N PRO A 463 -101.33 44.24 -89.16
CA PRO A 463 -100.97 43.70 -87.82
C PRO A 463 -100.79 42.15 -87.77
N ILE A 464 -100.96 41.55 -86.56
CA ILE A 464 -101.29 40.13 -86.27
C ILE A 464 -100.13 39.11 -86.46
N SER A 465 -100.09 37.93 -85.82
CA SER A 465 -100.16 37.53 -84.39
C SER A 465 -100.32 35.99 -84.32
N GLU A 466 -99.38 35.27 -83.69
CA GLU A 466 -99.52 33.85 -83.26
C GLU A 466 -99.77 32.79 -84.38
N CYS A 467 -99.70 31.46 -84.18
CA CYS A 467 -99.38 30.59 -83.02
C CYS A 467 -98.82 29.21 -83.49
N HIS A 468 -98.23 28.44 -82.55
CA HIS A 468 -97.78 27.02 -82.47
C HIS A 468 -98.08 26.00 -83.61
N CYS A 469 -97.26 24.94 -83.81
CA CYS A 469 -97.10 23.75 -82.94
C CYS A 469 -95.80 22.93 -83.22
N THR A 470 -95.44 21.80 -82.57
CA THR A 470 -95.49 21.28 -81.16
C THR A 470 -94.86 19.86 -81.16
N GLY A 471 -94.11 19.46 -80.12
CA GLY A 471 -93.63 18.07 -79.89
C GLY A 471 -92.26 18.03 -79.16
N ASN A 472 -92.14 17.66 -77.86
CA ASN A 472 -92.30 16.34 -77.18
C ASN A 472 -91.05 15.44 -77.34
N HIS A 473 -90.53 14.66 -76.38
CA HIS A 473 -90.76 14.36 -74.94
C HIS A 473 -89.51 13.58 -74.43
N ASP A 474 -89.10 13.41 -73.16
CA ASP A 474 -89.29 14.07 -71.85
C ASP A 474 -88.12 13.60 -70.92
N CYS A 475 -87.65 14.33 -69.90
CA CYS A 475 -88.19 14.52 -68.53
C CYS A 475 -88.35 13.25 -67.67
N PHE A 476 -87.68 13.18 -66.51
CA PHE A 476 -88.23 12.66 -65.24
C PHE A 476 -87.28 12.88 -64.04
N VAL A 477 -87.85 13.02 -62.84
CA VAL A 477 -87.19 13.12 -61.53
C VAL A 477 -87.97 12.24 -60.56
N PHE A 478 -87.31 11.42 -59.73
CA PHE A 478 -87.68 11.25 -58.31
C PHE A 478 -86.61 10.53 -57.46
N ASP A 479 -86.49 11.04 -56.23
CA ASP A 479 -85.72 10.62 -55.06
C ASP A 479 -85.57 9.10 -54.77
N ARG A 480 -84.36 8.69 -54.37
CA ARG A 480 -84.22 7.89 -53.13
C ARG A 480 -82.88 8.08 -52.41
N SER A 481 -82.94 8.55 -51.17
CA SER A 481 -81.81 8.59 -50.24
C SER A 481 -81.50 7.23 -49.61
N PHE A 482 -80.21 6.92 -49.42
CA PHE A 482 -79.69 6.25 -48.20
C PHE A 482 -78.16 6.42 -48.08
N THR A 483 -77.69 6.78 -46.88
CA THR A 483 -76.26 6.82 -46.49
C THR A 483 -75.77 5.44 -46.03
N PRO A 484 -74.47 5.06 -46.16
CA PRO A 484 -73.35 5.58 -45.35
C PRO A 484 -72.10 5.96 -46.21
N ARG A 485 -71.02 6.59 -45.71
CA ARG A 485 -70.68 7.36 -44.48
C ARG A 485 -69.34 8.07 -44.76
N ARG A 486 -69.06 9.23 -44.14
CA ARG A 486 -67.71 9.83 -44.18
C ARG A 486 -66.64 8.86 -43.68
N ASN A 487 -65.47 8.89 -44.31
CA ASN A 487 -64.18 8.79 -43.62
C ASN A 487 -63.15 9.65 -44.35
N LEU A 488 -62.37 10.44 -43.61
CA LEU A 488 -61.09 10.95 -44.12
C LEU A 488 -60.12 9.78 -44.16
N VAL A 489 -59.30 9.71 -45.20
CA VAL A 489 -58.10 8.84 -45.23
C VAL A 489 -56.91 9.73 -45.57
N THR A 490 -56.21 10.18 -44.53
CA THR A 490 -54.85 10.74 -44.62
C THR A 490 -53.84 9.59 -44.84
N PRO A 491 -52.57 9.90 -45.22
CA PRO A 491 -51.58 8.88 -45.57
C PRO A 491 -51.27 7.90 -44.44
N THR A 492 -50.87 6.69 -44.83
CA THR A 492 -50.53 5.58 -43.94
C THR A 492 -49.36 5.92 -43.01
N SER A 493 -49.62 5.94 -41.70
CA SER A 493 -48.58 5.93 -40.66
C SER A 493 -48.40 4.49 -40.13
N ASN A 494 -47.14 4.08 -39.97
CA ASN A 494 -46.81 2.72 -39.52
C ASN A 494 -47.15 2.52 -38.04
N PRO A 495 -47.99 1.53 -37.67
CA PRO A 495 -48.08 1.06 -36.29
C PRO A 495 -46.87 0.16 -35.97
N TRP A 496 -46.22 0.40 -34.83
CA TRP A 496 -45.30 -0.58 -34.24
C TRP A 496 -46.10 -1.80 -33.74
N PRO A 497 -45.65 -3.05 -33.98
CA PRO A 497 -46.19 -4.23 -33.31
C PRO A 497 -45.58 -4.38 -31.90
N SER A 498 -46.21 -3.80 -30.90
CA SER A 498 -45.92 -4.11 -29.49
C SER A 498 -46.68 -5.38 -29.06
N ASN A 499 -46.05 -6.55 -29.23
CA ASN A 499 -46.56 -7.80 -28.67
C ASN A 499 -46.20 -7.92 -27.18
N GLU A 500 -47.14 -8.38 -26.36
CA GLU A 500 -46.92 -8.66 -24.94
C GLU A 500 -46.28 -10.03 -24.69
N SER A 501 -45.58 -10.10 -23.55
CA SER A 501 -45.33 -11.31 -22.75
C SER A 501 -44.49 -12.45 -23.33
N MET A 502 -43.39 -12.75 -22.63
CA MET A 502 -43.25 -14.07 -22.03
C MET A 502 -42.59 -13.98 -20.66
N GLN A 503 -42.83 -14.97 -19.80
CA GLN A 503 -42.49 -14.91 -18.37
C GLN A 503 -40.99 -15.15 -18.10
N ASN A 504 -40.38 -14.31 -17.26
CA ASN A 504 -39.85 -14.74 -15.96
C ASN A 504 -39.22 -13.58 -15.17
N PRO A 505 -39.56 -13.46 -13.88
CA PRO A 505 -38.50 -13.35 -12.88
C PRO A 505 -38.69 -14.36 -11.74
N ARG A 506 -37.79 -15.35 -11.66
CA ARG A 506 -37.54 -16.15 -10.45
C ARG A 506 -36.06 -16.45 -10.33
N CYS A 507 -35.35 -15.65 -9.53
CA CYS A 507 -34.13 -16.02 -8.82
C CYS A 507 -33.86 -15.00 -7.70
N THR A 508 -34.89 -14.70 -6.90
CA THR A 508 -34.70 -14.20 -5.53
C THR A 508 -34.74 -15.42 -4.62
N GLU A 509 -33.58 -15.84 -4.14
CA GLU A 509 -33.50 -16.80 -3.04
C GLU A 509 -34.11 -16.17 -1.78
N GLY A 510 -34.72 -17.01 -0.96
CA GLY A 510 -35.31 -16.56 0.30
C GLY A 510 -34.93 -17.50 1.43
N ASN A 511 -34.54 -16.89 2.56
CA ASN A 511 -34.47 -17.51 3.88
C ASN A 511 -33.31 -18.53 4.07
N GLN A 512 -32.80 -18.79 5.29
CA GLN A 512 -33.32 -18.45 6.61
C GLN A 512 -32.26 -18.50 7.73
N LEU A 513 -32.71 -18.15 8.95
CA LEU A 513 -32.24 -18.57 10.28
C LEU A 513 -31.01 -17.91 10.90
N CYS A 514 -31.25 -17.30 12.06
CA CYS A 514 -30.26 -17.00 13.09
C CYS A 514 -29.88 -18.27 13.87
N VAL A 515 -28.63 -18.37 14.32
CA VAL A 515 -28.24 -19.16 15.51
C VAL A 515 -27.16 -18.39 16.27
N THR A 516 -27.39 -18.17 17.58
CA THR A 516 -26.48 -17.63 18.61
C THR A 516 -25.61 -16.42 18.24
#